data_AF-A0A376MMR0-F1
#
_entry.id   AF-A0A376MMR0-F1
#
_cell.length_a   1.000
_cell.length_b   1.000
_cell.length_c   1.000
_cell.angle_alpha   90.00
_cell.angle_beta   90.00
_cell.angle_gamma   90.00
#
_symmetry.space_group_name_H-M   'P 1'
#
loop_
_entity.id
_entity.type
_entity.pdbx_description
1 polymer ?
#
loop_
_entity_poly.entity_id
_entity_poly.type
_entity_poly.pdbx_seq_one_letter_code
_entity_poly.pdbx_strand_id
1 'polypeptide(L)'
;MSVIAQAGAKGRQLHKFGGSSLADVKCYLRVAGIMAEYSQPDDMMVVSAAGSTTNQLINWLKLSQTDRLSAHQVQQTLRRYQCDLISGLLPAEEADSLISAFISDLERLAALLDSGINDAVYAEVVGHGEVWSARLMSAVLNQQGLPAAWLDAREFFTR
;
A
#
# COMPACT_ATOMS: atom_id res chain seq x y z
N MET A 1 -30.95 4.80 -41.39
CA MET A 1 -31.21 3.35 -41.20
C MET A 1 -29.90 2.60 -41.33
N SER A 2 -29.24 2.32 -40.21
CA SER A 2 -28.52 1.07 -39.98
C SER A 2 -28.17 1.03 -38.50
N VAL A 3 -28.90 0.19 -37.80
CA VAL A 3 -28.67 -0.15 -36.39
C VAL A 3 -27.61 -1.24 -36.39
N ILE A 4 -26.51 -1.02 -35.67
CA ILE A 4 -25.74 -2.13 -35.11
C ILE A 4 -25.57 -1.82 -33.63
N ALA A 5 -26.45 -2.40 -32.83
CA ALA A 5 -26.25 -2.52 -31.41
C ALA A 5 -25.07 -3.49 -31.19
N GLN A 6 -23.99 -3.01 -30.55
CA GLN A 6 -23.06 -3.89 -29.86
C GLN A 6 -23.43 -3.86 -28.37
N ALA A 7 -24.20 -4.85 -27.95
CA ALA A 7 -24.18 -5.30 -26.56
C ALA A 7 -23.05 -6.32 -26.44
N GLY A 8 -22.03 -6.05 -25.62
CA GLY A 8 -20.95 -7.02 -25.35
C GLY A 8 -19.74 -6.46 -24.61
N ALA A 9 -19.78 -6.51 -23.27
CA ALA A 9 -18.72 -6.25 -22.28
C ALA A 9 -18.04 -4.87 -22.31
N LYS A 10 -18.42 -3.97 -21.38
CA LYS A 10 -17.52 -2.88 -20.94
C LYS A 10 -16.23 -3.54 -20.43
N GLY A 11 -15.11 -3.32 -21.10
CA GLY A 11 -13.82 -3.87 -20.66
C GLY A 11 -13.43 -3.33 -19.29
N ARG A 12 -12.94 -4.21 -18.41
CA ARG A 12 -12.39 -3.86 -17.10
C ARG A 12 -11.22 -2.90 -17.26
N GLN A 13 -11.21 -1.80 -16.52
CA GLN A 13 -10.11 -0.83 -16.53
C GLN A 13 -9.10 -1.13 -15.42
N LEU A 14 -7.85 -0.71 -15.64
CA LEU A 14 -6.78 -0.74 -14.64
C LEU A 14 -6.29 0.67 -14.36
N HIS A 15 -6.42 1.09 -13.10
CA HIS A 15 -6.02 2.40 -12.61
C HIS A 15 -4.73 2.28 -11.82
N LYS A 16 -3.66 2.97 -12.23
CA LYS A 16 -2.37 2.92 -11.53
C LYS A 16 -2.06 4.24 -10.84
N PHE A 17 -1.75 4.19 -9.55
CA PHE A 17 -1.35 5.34 -8.75
C PHE A 17 0.08 5.19 -8.24
N GLY A 18 0.90 6.22 -8.42
CA GLY A 18 2.29 6.25 -7.93
C GLY A 18 2.38 6.68 -6.46
N GLY A 19 3.57 6.57 -5.87
CA GLY A 19 3.77 6.89 -4.45
C GLY A 19 3.48 8.35 -4.10
N SER A 20 3.73 9.30 -5.01
CA SER A 20 3.36 10.71 -4.82
C SER A 20 1.84 10.92 -4.79
N SER A 21 1.07 10.09 -5.49
CA SER A 21 -0.40 10.10 -5.45
C SER A 21 -0.94 9.55 -4.13
N LEU A 22 -0.10 8.95 -3.30
CA LEU A 22 -0.42 8.31 -2.02
C LEU A 22 0.49 8.84 -0.90
N ALA A 23 0.97 10.08 -1.01
CA ALA A 23 1.99 10.61 -0.08
C ALA A 23 1.42 11.03 1.28
N ASP A 24 0.15 11.45 1.33
CA ASP A 24 -0.52 11.96 2.52
C ASP A 24 -2.04 11.73 2.47
N VAL A 25 -2.73 12.11 3.54
CA VAL A 25 -4.19 12.00 3.69
C VAL A 25 -4.93 12.65 2.51
N LYS A 26 -4.54 13.86 2.10
CA LYS A 26 -5.21 14.60 1.01
C LYS A 26 -5.04 13.89 -0.32
N CYS A 27 -3.87 13.31 -0.55
CA CYS A 27 -3.56 12.52 -1.72
C CYS A 27 -4.42 11.25 -1.80
N TYR A 28 -4.55 10.48 -0.71
CA TYR A 28 -5.43 9.31 -0.66
C TYR A 28 -6.90 9.67 -0.92
N LEU A 29 -7.40 10.74 -0.29
CA LEU A 29 -8.78 11.19 -0.51
C LEU A 29 -9.02 11.64 -1.95
N ARG A 30 -8.02 12.27 -2.59
CA ARG A 30 -8.11 12.61 -4.02
C ARG A 30 -8.17 11.37 -4.89
N VAL A 31 -7.35 10.36 -4.61
CA VAL A 31 -7.37 9.08 -5.33
C VAL A 31 -8.71 8.37 -5.14
N ALA A 32 -9.26 8.35 -3.93
CA ALA A 32 -10.59 7.82 -3.66
C ALA A 32 -11.68 8.56 -4.49
N GLY A 33 -11.59 9.89 -4.58
CA GLY A 33 -12.48 10.69 -5.42
C GLY A 33 -12.38 10.36 -6.91
N ILE A 34 -11.16 10.16 -7.43
CA ILE A 34 -10.94 9.70 -8.81
C ILE A 34 -11.58 8.33 -9.03
N MET A 35 -11.42 7.39 -8.10
CA MET A 35 -12.08 6.09 -8.21
C MET A 35 -13.60 6.24 -8.17
N ALA A 36 -14.14 7.09 -7.31
CA ALA A 36 -15.58 7.32 -7.22
C ALA A 36 -16.20 7.87 -8.51
N GLU A 37 -15.47 8.72 -9.23
CA GLU A 37 -15.96 9.37 -10.45
C GLU A 37 -15.73 8.51 -11.70
N TYR A 38 -14.60 7.82 -11.79
CA TYR A 38 -14.14 7.20 -13.05
C TYR A 38 -14.09 5.69 -13.05
N SER A 39 -14.21 5.02 -11.89
CA SER A 39 -14.21 3.55 -11.86
C SER A 39 -15.57 2.95 -12.13
N GLN A 40 -15.57 1.71 -12.57
CA GLN A 40 -16.76 0.85 -12.69
C GLN A 40 -16.61 -0.37 -11.77
N PRO A 41 -17.71 -1.07 -11.45
CA PRO A 41 -17.61 -2.38 -10.82
C PRO A 41 -16.64 -3.28 -11.58
N ASP A 42 -15.87 -4.06 -10.84
CA ASP A 42 -14.80 -4.95 -11.32
C ASP A 42 -13.51 -4.27 -11.80
N ASP A 43 -13.41 -2.94 -11.88
CA ASP A 43 -12.15 -2.26 -12.21
C ASP A 43 -11.04 -2.62 -11.20
N MET A 44 -9.80 -2.63 -11.68
CA MET A 44 -8.62 -2.92 -10.87
C MET A 44 -7.83 -1.66 -10.57
N MET A 45 -7.26 -1.62 -9.37
CA MET A 45 -6.35 -0.56 -8.94
C MET A 45 -4.99 -1.17 -8.62
N VAL A 46 -3.92 -0.53 -9.10
CA VAL A 46 -2.54 -0.85 -8.76
C VAL A 46 -1.92 0.35 -8.07
N VAL A 47 -1.36 0.15 -6.88
CA VAL A 47 -0.75 1.20 -6.08
C VAL A 47 0.74 0.93 -5.88
N SER A 48 1.53 2.00 -5.88
CA SER A 48 2.90 1.98 -5.37
C SER A 48 2.92 2.24 -3.86
N ALA A 49 4.06 2.02 -3.21
CA ALA A 49 4.25 2.41 -1.81
C ALA A 49 4.04 3.93 -1.59
N ALA A 50 3.40 4.29 -0.47
CA ALA A 50 3.09 5.66 -0.09
C ALA A 50 4.33 6.55 0.05
N GLY A 51 4.34 7.70 -0.62
CA GLY A 51 5.38 8.73 -0.47
C GLY A 51 6.78 8.18 -0.75
N SER A 52 7.67 8.28 0.26
CA SER A 52 9.06 7.81 0.19
C SER A 52 9.28 6.44 0.85
N THR A 53 8.22 5.67 1.09
CA THR A 53 8.27 4.42 1.86
C THR A 53 9.29 3.41 1.31
N THR A 54 9.32 3.18 -0.01
CA THR A 54 10.33 2.30 -0.64
C THR A 54 11.75 2.74 -0.31
N ASN A 55 12.04 4.04 -0.37
CA ASN A 55 13.37 4.57 -0.05
C ASN A 55 13.71 4.40 1.44
N GLN A 56 12.72 4.59 2.32
CA GLN A 56 12.88 4.39 3.76
C GLN A 56 13.15 2.91 4.09
N LEU A 57 12.45 1.98 3.44
CA LEU A 57 12.66 0.54 3.59
C LEU A 57 14.05 0.10 3.10
N ILE A 58 14.48 0.59 1.92
CA ILE A 58 15.83 0.35 1.40
C ILE A 58 16.89 0.91 2.37
N ASN A 59 16.68 2.11 2.91
CA ASN A 59 17.61 2.72 3.85
C ASN A 59 17.68 1.94 5.18
N TRP A 60 16.52 1.55 5.71
CA TRP A 60 16.42 0.72 6.92
C TRP A 60 17.17 -0.60 6.76
N LEU A 61 16.95 -1.29 5.64
CA LEU A 61 17.64 -2.52 5.28
C LEU A 61 19.16 -2.33 5.23
N LYS A 62 19.66 -1.29 4.55
CA LYS A 62 21.10 -1.00 4.49
C LYS A 62 21.71 -0.75 5.86
N LEU A 63 21.07 0.10 6.66
CA LEU A 63 21.55 0.47 7.99
C LEU A 63 21.48 -0.71 8.97
N SER A 64 20.54 -1.64 8.81
CA SER A 64 20.44 -2.82 9.70
C SER A 64 21.74 -3.63 9.79
N GLN A 65 22.56 -3.60 8.74
CA GLN A 65 23.83 -4.35 8.67
C GLN A 65 25.04 -3.54 9.16
N THR A 66 24.96 -2.22 9.20
CA THR A 66 26.12 -1.35 9.42
C THR A 66 25.99 -0.43 10.63
N ASP A 67 24.78 0.01 10.95
CA ASP A 67 24.47 0.96 12.02
C ASP A 67 23.06 0.70 12.57
N ARG A 68 23.00 -0.11 13.63
CA ARG A 68 21.74 -0.49 14.30
C ARG A 68 21.01 0.71 14.90
N LEU A 69 21.73 1.72 15.37
CA LEU A 69 21.12 2.89 15.99
C LEU A 69 20.38 3.72 14.93
N SER A 70 21.04 4.01 13.80
CA SER A 70 20.40 4.69 12.67
C SER A 70 19.28 3.85 12.04
N ALA A 71 19.45 2.53 11.96
CA ALA A 71 18.37 1.64 11.49
C ALA A 71 17.10 1.78 12.35
N HIS A 72 17.25 1.80 13.68
CA HIS A 72 16.12 2.00 14.59
C HIS A 72 15.47 3.38 14.40
N GLN A 73 16.24 4.44 14.16
CA GLN A 73 15.68 5.78 13.88
C GLN A 73 14.85 5.81 12.60
N VAL A 74 15.32 5.15 11.52
CA VAL A 74 14.56 5.04 10.26
C VAL A 74 13.28 4.24 10.48
N GLN A 75 13.36 3.13 11.22
CA GLN A 75 12.18 2.32 11.55
C GLN A 75 11.13 3.13 12.33
N GLN A 76 11.53 3.90 13.34
CA GLN A 76 10.61 4.76 14.10
C GLN A 76 9.99 5.85 13.22
N THR A 77 10.77 6.43 12.31
CA THR A 77 10.27 7.44 11.35
C THR A 77 9.22 6.84 10.42
N LEU A 78 9.51 5.67 9.85
CA LEU A 78 8.59 4.92 9.00
C LEU A 78 7.32 4.53 9.75
N ARG A 79 7.47 4.01 10.97
CA ARG A 79 6.35 3.64 11.85
C ARG A 79 5.43 4.83 12.09
N ARG A 80 5.99 5.96 12.51
CA ARG A 80 5.21 7.18 12.75
C ARG A 80 4.48 7.63 11.48
N TYR A 81 5.17 7.69 10.35
CA TYR A 81 4.56 8.09 9.08
C TYR A 81 3.36 7.22 8.70
N GLN A 82 3.49 5.90 8.78
CA GLN A 82 2.40 4.97 8.44
C GLN A 82 1.24 5.06 9.44
N CYS A 83 1.52 5.11 10.74
CA CYS A 83 0.48 5.27 11.77
C CYS A 83 -0.28 6.60 11.61
N ASP A 84 0.43 7.72 11.41
CA ASP A 84 -0.18 9.03 11.22
C ASP A 84 -1.05 9.05 9.95
N LEU A 85 -0.60 8.39 8.89
CA LEU A 85 -1.34 8.26 7.64
C LEU A 85 -2.63 7.45 7.83
N ILE A 86 -2.56 6.29 8.49
CA ILE A 86 -3.72 5.44 8.76
C ILE A 86 -4.74 6.18 9.64
N SER A 87 -4.30 6.73 10.77
CA SER A 87 -5.16 7.47 11.71
C SER A 87 -5.77 8.74 11.10
N GLY A 88 -5.09 9.36 10.13
CA GLY A 88 -5.61 10.52 9.43
C GLY A 88 -6.68 10.19 8.37
N LEU A 89 -6.81 8.91 7.99
CA LEU A 89 -7.69 8.47 6.90
C LEU A 89 -8.90 7.66 7.37
N LEU A 90 -8.81 7.00 8.53
CA LEU A 90 -9.83 6.07 9.01
C LEU A 90 -10.35 6.45 10.40
N PRO A 91 -11.59 6.07 10.74
CA PRO A 91 -12.07 6.09 12.12
C PRO A 91 -11.18 5.23 13.03
N ALA A 92 -11.13 5.56 14.33
CA ALA A 92 -10.23 4.91 15.28
C ALA A 92 -10.36 3.38 15.30
N GLU A 93 -11.59 2.85 15.28
CA GLU A 93 -11.85 1.41 15.34
C GLU A 93 -11.24 0.65 14.15
N GLU A 94 -11.36 1.20 12.93
CA GLU A 94 -10.78 0.62 11.72
C GLU A 94 -9.26 0.85 11.64
N ALA A 95 -8.82 2.04 12.07
CA ALA A 95 -7.41 2.40 12.13
C ALA A 95 -6.61 1.46 13.04
N ASP A 96 -7.14 1.13 14.22
CA ASP A 96 -6.46 0.29 15.22
C ASP A 96 -6.12 -1.10 14.67
N SER A 97 -7.02 -1.70 13.90
CA SER A 97 -6.81 -3.00 13.25
C SER A 97 -5.69 -2.93 12.22
N LEU A 98 -5.71 -1.92 11.34
CA LEU A 98 -4.68 -1.73 10.31
C LEU A 98 -3.32 -1.37 10.90
N ILE A 99 -3.29 -0.54 11.95
CA ILE A 99 -2.06 -0.19 12.68
C ILE A 99 -1.48 -1.44 13.34
N SER A 100 -2.31 -2.28 13.95
CA SER A 100 -1.85 -3.53 14.58
C SER A 100 -1.23 -4.48 13.55
N ALA A 101 -1.88 -4.65 12.40
CA ALA A 101 -1.36 -5.45 11.30
C ALA A 101 -0.04 -4.89 10.75
N PHE A 102 0.05 -3.57 10.57
CA PHE A 102 1.27 -2.89 10.14
C PHE A 102 2.43 -3.07 11.14
N ILE A 103 2.17 -2.93 12.45
CA ILE A 103 3.20 -3.13 13.49
C ILE A 103 3.69 -4.57 13.46
N SER A 104 2.79 -5.55 13.34
CA SER A 104 3.16 -6.96 13.23
C SER A 104 4.03 -7.24 11.99
N ASP A 105 3.70 -6.65 10.83
CA ASP A 105 4.55 -6.72 9.64
C ASP A 105 5.93 -6.13 9.93
N LEU A 106 6.00 -4.94 10.56
CA LEU A 106 7.27 -4.26 10.84
C LEU A 106 8.18 -5.07 11.78
N GLU A 107 7.61 -5.73 12.79
CA GLU A 107 8.32 -6.64 13.69
C GLU A 107 8.84 -7.87 12.96
N ARG A 108 8.01 -8.49 12.11
CA ARG A 108 8.40 -9.63 11.27
C ARG A 108 9.55 -9.27 10.33
N LEU A 109 9.46 -8.10 9.67
CA LEU A 109 10.52 -7.61 8.79
C LEU A 109 11.82 -7.32 9.57
N ALA A 110 11.73 -6.81 10.80
CA ALA A 110 12.91 -6.59 11.64
C ALA A 110 13.62 -7.91 11.97
N ALA A 111 12.85 -8.93 12.35
CA ALA A 111 13.39 -10.27 12.62
C ALA A 111 14.03 -10.91 11.36
N LEU A 112 13.45 -10.67 10.17
CA LEU A 112 14.05 -11.11 8.91
C LEU A 112 15.39 -10.43 8.65
N LEU A 113 15.51 -9.12 8.90
CA LEU A 113 16.76 -8.38 8.71
C LEU A 113 17.87 -8.87 9.65
N ASP A 114 17.53 -9.32 10.86
CA ASP A 114 18.47 -9.92 11.81
C ASP A 114 18.98 -11.30 11.37
N SER A 115 18.24 -12.01 10.49
CA SER A 115 18.62 -13.32 9.97
C SER A 115 19.60 -13.28 8.79
N GLY A 116 19.92 -12.08 8.29
CA GLY A 116 20.82 -11.85 7.15
C GLY A 116 20.09 -11.45 5.87
N ILE A 117 20.78 -10.70 5.01
CA ILE A 117 20.19 -10.13 3.79
C ILE A 117 20.55 -10.96 2.57
N ASN A 118 19.54 -11.31 1.80
CA ASN A 118 19.65 -11.83 0.44
C ASN A 118 18.59 -11.16 -0.45
N ASP A 119 18.58 -11.48 -1.74
CA ASP A 119 17.64 -10.88 -2.70
C ASP A 119 16.17 -11.13 -2.35
N ALA A 120 15.85 -12.28 -1.74
CA ALA A 120 14.50 -12.59 -1.30
C ALA A 120 14.08 -11.74 -0.09
N VAL A 121 14.97 -11.56 0.90
CA VAL A 121 14.73 -10.65 2.05
C VAL A 121 14.62 -9.21 1.57
N TYR A 122 15.45 -8.79 0.62
CA TYR A 122 15.35 -7.46 0.02
C TYR A 122 13.99 -7.24 -0.66
N ALA A 123 13.57 -8.18 -1.52
CA ALA A 123 12.30 -8.09 -2.22
C ALA A 123 11.10 -8.09 -1.25
N GLU A 124 11.16 -8.93 -0.21
CA GLU A 124 10.15 -9.03 0.83
C GLU A 124 10.04 -7.71 1.63
N VAL A 125 11.16 -7.16 2.12
CA VAL A 125 11.16 -5.92 2.91
C VAL A 125 10.69 -4.73 2.08
N VAL A 126 11.23 -4.57 0.87
CA VAL A 126 10.92 -3.41 0.01
C VAL A 126 9.48 -3.47 -0.51
N GLY A 127 9.00 -4.67 -0.88
CA GLY A 127 7.64 -4.86 -1.41
C GLY A 127 6.51 -4.67 -0.40
N HIS A 128 6.81 -4.63 0.91
CA HIS A 128 5.78 -4.34 1.92
C HIS A 128 5.23 -2.92 1.82
N GLY A 129 5.99 -1.98 1.25
CA GLY A 129 5.50 -0.63 1.04
C GLY A 129 4.20 -0.62 0.20
N GLU A 130 4.16 -1.40 -0.87
CA GLU A 130 2.97 -1.58 -1.72
C GLU A 130 1.84 -2.30 -1.00
N VAL A 131 2.16 -3.33 -0.20
CA VAL A 131 1.16 -4.09 0.58
C VAL A 131 0.43 -3.18 1.57
N TRP A 132 1.16 -2.33 2.30
CA TRP A 132 0.56 -1.39 3.24
C TRP A 132 -0.32 -0.36 2.53
N SER A 133 0.14 0.18 1.39
CA SER A 133 -0.66 1.10 0.57
C SER A 133 -1.91 0.46 0.00
N ALA A 134 -1.85 -0.80 -0.45
CA ALA A 134 -3.00 -1.52 -0.99
C ALA A 134 -4.05 -1.78 0.10
N ARG A 135 -3.63 -2.26 1.28
CA ARG A 135 -4.51 -2.49 2.43
C ARG A 135 -5.20 -1.20 2.87
N LEU A 136 -4.42 -0.12 3.03
CA LEU A 136 -4.96 1.18 3.44
C LEU A 136 -5.92 1.76 2.39
N MET A 137 -5.56 1.73 1.10
CA MET A 137 -6.43 2.26 0.05
C MET A 137 -7.75 1.49 -0.04
N SER A 138 -7.72 0.16 0.12
CA SER A 138 -8.94 -0.65 0.19
C SER A 138 -9.83 -0.24 1.37
N ALA A 139 -9.27 -0.05 2.57
CA ALA A 139 -10.03 0.44 3.73
C ALA A 139 -10.62 1.83 3.47
N VAL A 140 -9.84 2.76 2.91
CA VAL A 140 -10.30 4.11 2.57
C VAL A 140 -11.44 4.09 1.55
N LEU A 141 -11.36 3.25 0.52
CA LEU A 141 -12.44 3.13 -0.47
C LEU A 141 -13.72 2.61 0.20
N ASN A 142 -13.63 1.56 1.03
CA ASN A 142 -14.80 1.03 1.74
C ASN A 142 -15.42 2.09 2.67
N GLN A 143 -14.61 2.86 3.38
CA GLN A 143 -15.07 3.96 4.23
C GLN A 143 -15.79 5.07 3.45
N GLN A 144 -15.46 5.25 2.17
CA GLN A 144 -16.13 6.19 1.25
C GLN A 144 -17.34 5.56 0.53
N GLY A 145 -17.74 4.34 0.90
CA GLY A 145 -18.86 3.64 0.28
C GLY A 145 -18.55 2.99 -1.07
N LEU A 146 -17.27 2.79 -1.38
CA LEU A 146 -16.81 2.07 -2.58
C LEU A 146 -16.32 0.67 -2.18
N PRO A 147 -17.11 -0.39 -2.44
CA PRO A 147 -16.69 -1.75 -2.13
C PRO A 147 -15.37 -2.09 -2.81
N ALA A 148 -14.34 -2.37 -2.01
CA ALA A 148 -13.01 -2.66 -2.50
C ALA A 148 -12.35 -3.76 -1.66
N ALA A 149 -11.70 -4.71 -2.31
CA ALA A 149 -10.84 -5.69 -1.66
C ALA A 149 -9.39 -5.43 -2.08
N TRP A 150 -8.46 -5.49 -1.13
CA TRP A 150 -7.03 -5.53 -1.46
C TRP A 150 -6.65 -6.96 -1.89
N LEU A 151 -5.72 -7.06 -2.83
CA LEU A 151 -5.19 -8.32 -3.33
C LEU A 151 -3.66 -8.27 -3.22
N ASP A 152 -3.06 -9.34 -2.69
CA ASP A 152 -1.61 -9.45 -2.63
C ASP A 152 -1.06 -10.02 -3.94
N ALA A 153 -0.36 -9.20 -4.71
CA ALA A 153 0.29 -9.62 -5.95
C ALA A 153 1.18 -10.86 -5.79
N ARG A 154 1.76 -11.06 -4.59
CA ARG A 154 2.66 -12.18 -4.28
C ARG A 154 1.93 -13.53 -4.20
N GLU A 155 0.61 -13.52 -4.03
CA GLU A 155 -0.19 -14.75 -3.94
C GLU A 155 -0.56 -15.33 -5.32
N PHE A 156 -0.51 -14.53 -6.38
CA PHE A 156 -0.99 -14.96 -7.70
C PHE A 156 -0.02 -14.70 -8.87
N PHE A 157 0.94 -13.79 -8.72
CA PHE A 157 2.07 -13.71 -9.67
C PHE A 157 3.11 -14.77 -9.32
N THR A 158 2.83 -16.00 -9.72
CA THR A 158 3.82 -17.09 -9.73
C THR A 158 4.59 -17.04 -11.05
N ARG A 159 5.91 -17.29 -10.99
CA ARG A 159 6.77 -17.41 -12.18
C ARG A 159 6.44 -18.66 -12.98
#